data_AF-A0A520BTR1-F1
#
_entry.id   AF-A0A520BTR1-F1
#
_cell.length_a   1.000
_cell.length_b   1.000
_cell.length_c   1.000
_cell.angle_alpha   90.00
_cell.angle_beta   90.00
_cell.angle_gamma   90.00
#
_symmetry.space_group_name_H-M   'P 1'
#
loop_
_entity.id
_entity.type
_entity.pdbx_description
1 polymer ?
#
loop_
_entity_poly.entity_id
_entity_poly.type
_entity_poly.pdbx_seq_one_letter_code
_entity_poly.pdbx_strand_id
1 'polypeptide(L)'
;MKKIVSTIFTLIFIASLSVYAQKAKQPEYSWTNLPVIAKTSFKADTISIVKYGAKNDGFSLNTKAINDAIIACNKKGGGVVLVPKGMWITGPIELKSNVNLHLQKNAILQFTRDFSQYPLVESNWEGLPQMRNQSPLWATNQTNIAVTGFGIIDGAGDAWRMVKKSKLNETQWAALVATGGVLSDDKKTWYPSQQSLDASKLKNPGEITKDKTPEFFASIKDFLRPNLLVFTSCKKILLEGVTFQNSPAWNIHPLMCEDLTVRNVYAKNPWYAQNGDGIDLESCKNVLIEGSTFDVGDDGICIKSG
;
A
#
# COMPACT_ATOMS: atom_id res chain seq x y z
N MET A 1 -49.64 68.72 -5.33
CA MET A 1 -48.75 69.36 -6.33
C MET A 1 -47.50 69.81 -5.58
N LYS A 2 -46.26 69.34 -5.74
CA LYS A 2 -45.52 68.49 -6.70
C LYS A 2 -44.41 67.71 -5.92
N LYS A 3 -44.25 66.40 -6.24
CA LYS A 3 -43.08 65.47 -6.26
C LYS A 3 -41.93 65.64 -5.23
N ILE A 4 -41.67 64.70 -4.30
CA ILE A 4 -40.94 63.40 -4.38
C ILE A 4 -39.47 63.55 -4.80
N VAL A 5 -38.52 63.12 -3.95
CA VAL A 5 -37.50 62.04 -4.17
C VAL A 5 -36.68 61.81 -2.88
N SER A 6 -36.79 60.58 -2.37
CA SER A 6 -35.93 59.89 -1.39
C SER A 6 -34.53 59.63 -1.97
N THR A 7 -33.45 59.54 -1.17
CA THR A 7 -32.37 58.52 -1.34
C THR A 7 -31.30 58.61 -0.22
N ILE A 8 -31.35 57.61 0.68
CA ILE A 8 -30.25 56.76 1.18
C ILE A 8 -29.06 57.43 1.89
N PHE A 9 -29.10 57.39 3.23
CA PHE A 9 -27.91 57.31 4.09
C PHE A 9 -27.30 55.91 3.94
N THR A 10 -26.13 55.81 3.30
CA THR A 10 -25.32 54.58 3.31
C THR A 10 -24.62 54.48 4.66
N LEU A 11 -25.22 53.71 5.59
CA LEU A 11 -24.51 53.16 6.74
C LEU A 11 -23.41 52.23 6.21
N ILE A 12 -22.15 52.69 6.25
CA ILE A 12 -21.00 51.80 6.26
C ILE A 12 -20.86 51.28 7.69
N PHE A 13 -21.70 50.32 8.05
CA PHE A 13 -21.44 49.44 9.18
C PHE A 13 -20.73 48.21 8.61
N ILE A 14 -19.40 48.31 8.50
CA ILE A 14 -18.54 47.13 8.41
C ILE A 14 -18.61 46.50 9.80
N ALA A 15 -19.70 45.77 10.06
CA ALA A 15 -19.75 44.81 11.13
C ALA A 15 -18.75 43.72 10.72
N SER A 16 -17.63 43.70 11.44
CA SER A 16 -16.70 42.60 11.50
C SER A 16 -17.47 41.29 11.61
N LEU A 17 -17.58 40.57 10.50
CA LEU A 17 -17.84 39.14 10.50
C LEU A 17 -16.59 38.48 11.09
N SER A 18 -16.48 38.56 12.40
CA SER A 18 -15.67 37.65 13.19
C SER A 18 -16.22 36.27 12.89
N VAL A 19 -15.55 35.54 12.00
CA VAL A 19 -15.76 34.12 11.81
C VAL A 19 -15.45 33.47 13.15
N TYR A 20 -16.47 33.31 13.99
CA TYR A 20 -16.46 32.32 15.05
C TYR A 20 -16.46 30.97 14.34
N ALA A 21 -15.29 30.54 13.89
CA ALA A 21 -15.01 29.13 13.82
C ALA A 21 -15.14 28.66 15.27
N GLN A 22 -16.33 28.15 15.64
CA GLN A 22 -16.46 27.34 16.84
C GLN A 22 -15.36 26.28 16.72
N LYS A 23 -14.27 26.44 17.49
CA LYS A 23 -13.42 25.33 17.85
C LYS A 23 -14.35 24.36 18.55
N ALA A 24 -14.99 23.46 17.79
CA ALA A 24 -15.66 22.32 18.35
C ALA A 24 -14.64 21.70 19.30
N LYS A 25 -14.95 21.70 20.60
CA LYS A 25 -14.08 21.16 21.63
C LYS A 25 -13.86 19.71 21.24
N GLN A 26 -12.68 19.39 20.69
CA GLN A 26 -12.38 18.01 20.30
C GLN A 26 -12.60 17.18 21.56
N PRO A 27 -13.36 16.07 21.48
CA PRO A 27 -13.60 15.24 22.64
C PRO A 27 -12.25 14.84 23.24
N GLU A 28 -12.12 15.00 24.55
CA GLU A 28 -10.89 14.66 25.26
C GLU A 28 -10.71 13.13 25.18
N TYR A 29 -9.62 12.69 24.54
CA TYR A 29 -9.33 11.27 24.39
C TYR A 29 -8.98 10.67 25.75
N SER A 30 -9.65 9.59 26.12
CA SER A 30 -9.37 8.81 27.31
C SER A 30 -9.58 7.33 27.04
N TRP A 31 -9.10 6.46 27.93
CA TRP A 31 -9.36 5.02 27.83
C TRP A 31 -10.86 4.66 27.86
N THR A 32 -11.70 5.52 28.44
CA THR A 32 -13.16 5.37 28.48
C THR A 32 -13.86 6.13 27.34
N ASN A 33 -13.12 6.88 26.52
CA ASN A 33 -13.61 7.71 25.43
C ASN A 33 -12.64 7.67 24.23
N LEU A 34 -12.39 6.46 23.72
CA LEU A 34 -11.60 6.24 22.51
C LEU A 34 -12.46 6.49 21.26
N PRO A 35 -11.85 6.86 20.12
CA PRO A 35 -12.56 6.93 18.85
C PRO A 35 -13.25 5.60 18.52
N VAL A 36 -14.50 5.68 18.07
CA VAL A 36 -15.22 4.50 17.57
C VAL A 36 -14.80 4.25 16.13
N ILE A 37 -14.20 3.08 15.90
CA ILE A 37 -13.76 2.67 14.56
C ILE A 37 -14.91 1.99 13.84
N ALA A 38 -15.29 2.54 12.68
CA ALA A 38 -16.35 1.95 11.87
C ALA A 38 -15.93 0.57 11.32
N LYS A 39 -16.79 -0.43 11.54
CA LYS A 39 -16.54 -1.81 11.10
C LYS A 39 -16.96 -2.00 9.64
N THR A 40 -16.24 -2.86 8.93
CA THR A 40 -16.64 -3.36 7.61
C THR A 40 -17.84 -4.30 7.72
N SER A 41 -18.63 -4.39 6.64
CA SER A 41 -19.71 -5.38 6.50
C SER A 41 -19.83 -5.80 5.04
N PHE A 42 -19.94 -7.09 4.79
CA PHE A 42 -19.95 -7.66 3.44
C PHE A 42 -21.19 -8.54 3.24
N LYS A 43 -21.67 -8.61 2.00
CA LYS A 43 -22.63 -9.64 1.62
C LYS A 43 -22.01 -11.03 1.80
N ALA A 44 -22.84 -12.02 2.12
CA ALA A 44 -22.40 -13.41 2.25
C ALA A 44 -22.01 -14.05 0.90
N ASP A 45 -22.39 -13.42 -0.22
CA ASP A 45 -22.02 -13.85 -1.57
C ASP A 45 -20.52 -14.05 -1.72
N THR A 46 -20.12 -15.27 -2.05
CA THR A 46 -18.71 -15.64 -2.25
C THR A 46 -18.46 -16.01 -3.71
N ILE A 47 -17.42 -15.42 -4.28
CA ILE A 47 -16.99 -15.67 -5.65
C ILE A 47 -15.53 -16.13 -5.62
N SER A 48 -15.26 -17.34 -6.12
CA SER A 48 -13.88 -17.85 -6.21
C SER A 48 -13.19 -17.35 -7.48
N ILE A 49 -11.91 -17.01 -7.37
CA ILE A 49 -11.05 -16.64 -8.50
C ILE A 49 -10.93 -17.75 -9.56
N VAL A 50 -11.13 -19.01 -9.19
CA VAL A 50 -11.13 -20.16 -10.13
C VAL A 50 -12.24 -20.05 -11.17
N LYS A 51 -13.40 -19.48 -10.79
CA LYS A 51 -14.51 -19.22 -11.72
C LYS A 51 -14.12 -18.24 -12.84
N TYR A 52 -13.06 -17.46 -12.63
CA TYR A 52 -12.53 -16.47 -13.56
C TYR A 52 -11.28 -16.99 -14.29
N GLY A 53 -10.99 -18.29 -14.19
CA GLY A 53 -9.90 -18.93 -14.91
C GLY A 53 -8.55 -18.90 -14.20
N ALA A 54 -8.51 -18.52 -12.91
CA ALA A 54 -7.27 -18.60 -12.14
C ALA A 54 -6.79 -20.05 -12.00
N LYS A 55 -5.49 -20.27 -12.12
CA LYS A 55 -4.80 -21.57 -11.99
C LYS A 55 -3.76 -21.51 -10.89
N ASN A 56 -3.73 -22.54 -10.05
CA ASN A 56 -2.80 -22.66 -8.91
C ASN A 56 -1.59 -23.55 -9.22
N ASP A 57 -1.13 -23.55 -10.47
CA ASP A 57 -0.03 -24.38 -10.97
C ASP A 57 1.36 -23.82 -10.62
N GLY A 58 1.42 -22.68 -9.94
CA GLY A 58 2.66 -22.05 -9.49
C GLY A 58 3.38 -21.21 -10.55
N PHE A 59 2.83 -21.05 -11.75
CA PHE A 59 3.45 -20.25 -12.82
C PHE A 59 2.46 -19.43 -13.65
N SER A 60 1.19 -19.84 -13.73
CA SER A 60 0.16 -19.07 -14.43
C SER A 60 -0.05 -17.70 -13.78
N LEU A 61 0.02 -16.64 -14.58
CA LEU A 61 -0.23 -15.28 -14.12
C LEU A 61 -1.74 -15.01 -13.98
N ASN A 62 -2.21 -14.91 -12.74
CA ASN A 62 -3.65 -14.83 -12.40
C ASN A 62 -4.19 -13.39 -12.29
N THR A 63 -3.38 -12.38 -12.62
CA THR A 63 -3.72 -10.95 -12.45
C THR A 63 -5.10 -10.61 -12.99
N LYS A 64 -5.39 -11.05 -14.23
CA LYS A 64 -6.66 -10.77 -14.88
C LYS A 64 -7.83 -11.45 -14.16
N ALA A 65 -7.71 -12.74 -13.87
CA ALA A 65 -8.76 -13.52 -13.22
C ALA A 65 -9.12 -12.96 -11.84
N ILE A 66 -8.14 -12.55 -11.05
CA ILE A 66 -8.35 -11.99 -9.71
C ILE A 66 -9.02 -10.62 -9.79
N ASN A 67 -8.50 -9.71 -10.62
CA ASN A 67 -9.10 -8.38 -10.79
C ASN A 67 -10.51 -8.46 -11.40
N ASP A 68 -10.76 -9.35 -12.35
CA ASP A 68 -12.11 -9.58 -12.91
C ASP A 68 -13.09 -10.07 -11.83
N ALA A 69 -12.66 -10.96 -10.92
CA ALA A 69 -13.48 -11.43 -9.81
C ALA A 69 -13.82 -10.29 -8.83
N ILE A 70 -12.85 -9.43 -8.51
CA ILE A 70 -13.06 -8.24 -7.67
C ILE A 70 -14.03 -7.27 -8.33
N ILE A 71 -13.84 -6.96 -9.61
CA ILE A 71 -14.72 -6.06 -10.37
C ILE A 71 -16.14 -6.63 -10.41
N ALA A 72 -16.31 -7.92 -10.67
CA ALA A 72 -17.62 -8.55 -10.71
C ALA A 72 -18.30 -8.59 -9.34
N CYS A 73 -17.55 -8.83 -8.26
CA CYS A 73 -18.06 -8.77 -6.89
C CYS A 73 -18.54 -7.36 -6.54
N ASN A 74 -17.72 -6.33 -6.80
CA ASN A 74 -18.07 -4.93 -6.60
C ASN A 74 -19.33 -4.52 -7.39
N LYS A 75 -19.42 -4.88 -8.68
CA LYS A 75 -20.60 -4.58 -9.53
C LYS A 75 -21.91 -5.19 -9.02
N LYS A 76 -21.84 -6.27 -8.24
CA LYS A 76 -23.00 -6.90 -7.58
C LYS A 76 -23.32 -6.31 -6.21
N GLY A 77 -22.67 -5.22 -5.85
CA GLY A 77 -22.83 -4.55 -4.56
C GLY A 77 -21.97 -5.15 -3.44
N GLY A 78 -20.90 -5.88 -3.78
CA GLY A 78 -19.92 -6.39 -2.84
C GLY A 78 -20.14 -7.83 -2.38
N GLY A 79 -19.25 -8.29 -1.51
CA GLY A 79 -19.19 -9.67 -1.04
C GLY A 79 -17.74 -10.12 -0.83
N VAL A 80 -17.53 -11.43 -0.91
CA VAL A 80 -16.23 -12.07 -0.68
C VAL A 80 -15.65 -12.59 -2.00
N VAL A 81 -14.42 -12.19 -2.32
CA VAL A 81 -13.61 -12.82 -3.36
C VAL A 81 -12.68 -13.82 -2.70
N LEU A 82 -12.90 -15.11 -2.96
CA LEU A 82 -12.17 -16.21 -2.36
C LEU A 82 -10.94 -16.58 -3.21
N VAL A 83 -9.76 -16.53 -2.59
CA VAL A 83 -8.52 -17.18 -3.04
C VAL A 83 -8.40 -18.54 -2.32
N PRO A 84 -8.70 -19.67 -2.99
CA PRO A 84 -8.65 -20.98 -2.35
C PRO A 84 -7.22 -21.40 -1.98
N LYS A 85 -7.09 -22.52 -1.25
CA LYS A 85 -5.79 -23.17 -1.04
C LYS A 85 -5.03 -23.40 -2.35
N GLY A 86 -3.71 -23.21 -2.34
CA GLY A 86 -2.85 -23.35 -3.53
C GLY A 86 -1.87 -22.20 -3.72
N MET A 87 -1.02 -22.32 -4.74
CA MET A 87 -0.02 -21.33 -5.11
C MET A 87 -0.50 -20.50 -6.30
N TRP A 88 -0.69 -19.20 -6.11
CA TRP A 88 -1.27 -18.29 -7.10
C TRP A 88 -0.28 -17.19 -7.43
N ILE A 89 0.29 -17.23 -8.64
CA ILE A 89 1.13 -16.15 -9.15
C ILE A 89 0.25 -15.02 -9.69
N THR A 90 0.56 -13.77 -9.37
CA THR A 90 -0.19 -12.60 -9.86
C THR A 90 0.72 -11.38 -10.02
N GLY A 91 0.31 -10.43 -10.86
CA GLY A 91 0.77 -9.05 -10.82
C GLY A 91 -0.13 -8.21 -9.90
N PRO A 92 -0.12 -6.87 -10.04
CA PRO A 92 -0.89 -5.97 -9.19
C PRO A 92 -2.40 -6.27 -9.15
N ILE A 93 -2.98 -6.15 -7.95
CA ILE A 93 -4.40 -6.32 -7.65
C ILE A 93 -4.95 -5.01 -7.11
N GLU A 94 -6.01 -4.51 -7.74
CA GLU A 94 -6.76 -3.35 -7.27
C GLU A 94 -8.00 -3.81 -6.50
N LEU A 95 -8.06 -3.49 -5.21
CA LEU A 95 -9.27 -3.68 -4.41
C LEU A 95 -10.32 -2.61 -4.74
N LYS A 96 -11.59 -3.01 -4.66
CA LYS A 96 -12.75 -2.13 -4.92
C LYS A 96 -13.68 -2.14 -3.72
N SER A 97 -14.47 -1.08 -3.59
CA SER A 97 -15.40 -0.87 -2.48
C SER A 97 -16.34 -2.06 -2.28
N ASN A 98 -16.66 -2.37 -1.02
CA ASN A 98 -17.52 -3.48 -0.60
C ASN A 98 -16.98 -4.89 -0.92
N VAL A 99 -15.67 -5.02 -1.20
CA VAL A 99 -15.04 -6.33 -1.47
C VAL A 99 -14.14 -6.74 -0.32
N ASN A 100 -14.31 -7.98 0.14
CA ASN A 100 -13.36 -8.68 0.98
C ASN A 100 -12.56 -9.68 0.15
N LEU A 101 -11.26 -9.46 -0.04
CA LEU A 101 -10.35 -10.47 -0.60
C LEU A 101 -9.96 -11.45 0.51
N HIS A 102 -10.54 -12.65 0.46
CA HIS A 102 -10.35 -13.67 1.48
C HIS A 102 -9.38 -14.75 1.01
N LEU A 103 -8.23 -14.86 1.67
CA LEU A 103 -7.21 -15.88 1.41
C LEU A 103 -7.42 -17.06 2.36
N GLN A 104 -7.85 -18.19 1.80
CA GLN A 104 -8.05 -19.41 2.58
C GLN A 104 -6.72 -19.87 3.21
N LYS A 105 -6.80 -20.58 4.35
CA LYS A 105 -5.65 -21.28 4.92
C LYS A 105 -4.96 -22.13 3.84
N ASN A 106 -3.63 -22.08 3.80
CA ASN A 106 -2.77 -22.72 2.78
C ASN A 106 -2.91 -22.13 1.35
N ALA A 107 -3.50 -20.93 1.21
CA ALA A 107 -3.33 -20.12 0.01
C ALA A 107 -2.02 -19.32 0.10
N ILE A 108 -1.23 -19.34 -0.97
CA ILE A 108 -0.09 -18.45 -1.16
C ILE A 108 -0.40 -17.63 -2.41
N LEU A 109 -0.63 -16.33 -2.22
CA LEU A 109 -0.75 -15.35 -3.28
C LEU A 109 0.61 -14.67 -3.42
N GLN A 110 1.40 -15.12 -4.40
CA GLN A 110 2.74 -14.58 -4.63
C GLN A 110 2.72 -13.62 -5.82
N PHE A 111 3.21 -12.42 -5.58
CA PHE A 111 3.39 -11.42 -6.61
C PHE A 111 4.60 -11.76 -7.50
N THR A 112 4.48 -11.49 -8.79
CA THR A 112 5.48 -11.86 -9.79
C THR A 112 6.78 -11.07 -9.63
N ARG A 113 7.90 -11.71 -9.96
CA ARG A 113 9.23 -11.08 -10.07
C ARG A 113 9.42 -10.33 -11.39
N ASP A 114 8.46 -10.40 -12.31
CA ASP A 114 8.49 -9.70 -13.59
C ASP A 114 8.12 -8.22 -13.42
N PHE A 115 9.13 -7.35 -13.53
CA PHE A 115 8.98 -5.91 -13.30
C PHE A 115 8.10 -5.24 -14.36
N SER A 116 7.91 -5.87 -15.52
CA SER A 116 7.04 -5.33 -16.58
C SER A 116 5.56 -5.36 -16.19
N GLN A 117 5.17 -6.18 -15.21
CA GLN A 117 3.79 -6.24 -14.71
C GLN A 117 3.41 -5.07 -13.79
N TYR A 118 4.38 -4.28 -13.35
CA TYR A 118 4.17 -3.17 -12.42
C TYR A 118 4.34 -1.86 -13.18
N PRO A 119 3.29 -1.18 -13.66
CA PRO A 119 3.46 0.10 -14.31
C PRO A 119 4.07 1.14 -13.36
N LEU A 120 4.77 2.13 -13.92
CA LEU A 120 5.16 3.31 -13.15
C LEU A 120 3.92 4.18 -12.89
N VAL A 121 3.74 4.60 -11.64
CA VAL A 121 2.61 5.40 -11.20
C VAL A 121 3.07 6.52 -10.27
N GLU A 122 2.37 7.64 -10.31
CA GLU A 122 2.51 8.69 -9.30
C GLU A 122 2.01 8.17 -7.96
N SER A 123 2.81 8.38 -6.92
CA SER A 123 2.58 7.86 -5.58
C SER A 123 3.19 8.81 -4.55
N ASN A 124 3.25 8.35 -3.30
CA ASN A 124 3.93 9.02 -2.20
C ASN A 124 5.07 8.13 -1.69
N TRP A 125 6.23 8.73 -1.43
CA TRP A 125 7.31 8.07 -0.70
C TRP A 125 7.98 9.08 0.22
N GLU A 126 8.04 8.76 1.52
CA GLU A 126 8.58 9.61 2.59
C GLU A 126 7.98 11.04 2.57
N GLY A 127 6.65 11.13 2.40
CA GLY A 127 5.93 12.41 2.42
C GLY A 127 5.98 13.21 1.11
N LEU A 128 6.74 12.76 0.11
CA LEU A 128 6.93 13.49 -1.15
C LEU A 128 6.18 12.85 -2.33
N PRO A 129 5.69 13.66 -3.30
CA PRO A 129 5.23 13.15 -4.59
C PRO A 129 6.34 12.44 -5.35
N GLN A 130 6.16 11.15 -5.62
CA GLN A 130 7.21 10.26 -6.10
C GLN A 130 6.68 9.32 -7.19
N MET A 131 7.48 9.07 -8.21
CA MET A 131 7.24 8.04 -9.20
C MET A 131 7.68 6.69 -8.64
N ARG A 132 6.80 5.69 -8.72
CA ARG A 132 7.00 4.37 -8.10
C ARG A 132 6.50 3.27 -9.03
N ASN A 133 6.99 2.04 -8.87
CA ASN A 133 6.27 0.88 -9.38
C ASN A 133 4.92 0.76 -8.66
N GLN A 134 3.89 0.33 -9.38
CA GLN A 134 2.57 0.06 -8.81
C GLN A 134 2.68 -0.93 -7.64
N SER A 135 2.05 -0.59 -6.51
CA SER A 135 1.98 -1.48 -5.36
C SER A 135 1.26 -2.78 -5.71
N PRO A 136 1.78 -3.97 -5.31
CA PRO A 136 1.18 -5.24 -5.66
C PRO A 136 -0.26 -5.39 -5.18
N LEU A 137 -0.60 -4.94 -3.97
CA LEU A 137 -1.99 -4.84 -3.51
C LEU A 137 -2.34 -3.39 -3.24
N TRP A 138 -3.33 -2.84 -3.93
CA TRP A 138 -3.60 -1.41 -3.83
C TRP A 138 -5.08 -1.06 -3.91
N ALA A 139 -5.42 0.12 -3.40
CA ALA A 139 -6.73 0.73 -3.54
C ALA A 139 -6.61 2.24 -3.36
N THR A 140 -7.38 3.00 -4.15
CA THR A 140 -7.49 4.46 -4.01
C THR A 140 -8.96 4.86 -3.92
N ASN A 141 -9.31 5.69 -2.94
CA ASN A 141 -10.67 6.19 -2.73
C ASN A 141 -11.74 5.09 -2.61
N GLN A 142 -11.41 3.96 -1.97
CA GLN A 142 -12.34 2.86 -1.75
C GLN A 142 -12.91 2.88 -0.33
N THR A 143 -14.12 2.36 -0.15
CA THR A 143 -14.77 2.25 1.16
C THR A 143 -15.25 0.83 1.43
N ASN A 144 -15.22 0.42 2.69
CA ASN A 144 -15.69 -0.90 3.13
C ASN A 144 -14.92 -2.02 2.39
N ILE A 145 -13.60 -2.06 2.58
CA ILE A 145 -12.71 -3.03 1.93
C ILE A 145 -12.03 -3.91 2.97
N ALA A 146 -11.75 -5.17 2.63
CA ALA A 146 -11.03 -6.05 3.54
C ALA A 146 -10.08 -7.01 2.82
N VAL A 147 -9.04 -7.41 3.56
CA VAL A 147 -8.13 -8.50 3.23
C VAL A 147 -8.11 -9.43 4.43
N THR A 148 -8.70 -10.62 4.29
CA THR A 148 -8.96 -11.52 5.42
C THR A 148 -8.51 -12.95 5.17
N GLY A 149 -8.48 -13.76 6.22
CA GLY A 149 -8.25 -15.20 6.13
C GLY A 149 -6.92 -15.62 6.78
N PHE A 150 -6.36 -16.73 6.34
CA PHE A 150 -5.17 -17.35 6.95
C PHE A 150 -4.14 -17.77 5.88
N GLY A 151 -4.22 -17.18 4.70
CA GLY A 151 -3.23 -17.35 3.64
C GLY A 151 -2.06 -16.38 3.77
N ILE A 152 -1.16 -16.47 2.80
CA ILE A 152 0.06 -15.67 2.69
C ILE A 152 -0.06 -14.78 1.45
N ILE A 153 0.26 -13.50 1.61
CA ILE A 153 0.54 -12.55 0.54
C ILE A 153 2.05 -12.33 0.51
N ASP A 154 2.71 -12.77 -0.56
CA ASP A 154 4.17 -12.68 -0.73
C ASP A 154 4.51 -11.66 -1.82
N GLY A 155 5.28 -10.63 -1.48
CA GLY A 155 5.65 -9.56 -2.39
C GLY A 155 6.78 -9.87 -3.38
N ALA A 156 7.42 -11.04 -3.28
CA ALA A 156 8.63 -11.39 -4.03
C ALA A 156 9.72 -10.31 -3.98
N GLY A 157 9.81 -9.61 -2.85
CA GLY A 157 10.61 -8.41 -2.64
C GLY A 157 12.12 -8.63 -2.75
N ASP A 158 12.59 -9.86 -2.64
CA ASP A 158 14.00 -10.21 -2.84
C ASP A 158 14.46 -9.98 -4.29
N ALA A 159 13.54 -9.95 -5.25
CA ALA A 159 13.84 -9.51 -6.62
C ALA A 159 14.21 -8.02 -6.70
N TRP A 160 13.78 -7.21 -5.73
CA TRP A 160 13.81 -5.75 -5.80
C TRP A 160 14.90 -5.12 -4.93
N ARG A 161 15.25 -5.75 -3.81
CA ARG A 161 16.09 -5.13 -2.77
C ARG A 161 17.57 -5.33 -3.06
N MET A 162 18.34 -4.25 -2.95
CA MET A 162 19.80 -4.38 -2.83
C MET A 162 20.17 -5.03 -1.49
N VAL A 163 21.34 -5.69 -1.43
CA VAL A 163 21.81 -6.39 -0.24
C VAL A 163 23.26 -6.01 0.04
N LYS A 164 23.53 -5.55 1.27
CA LYS A 164 24.90 -5.27 1.74
C LYS A 164 25.59 -6.59 2.11
N LYS A 165 26.85 -6.76 1.72
CA LYS A 165 27.65 -7.95 2.03
C LYS A 165 27.70 -8.26 3.52
N SER A 166 27.79 -7.23 4.36
CA SER A 166 27.80 -7.37 5.82
C SER A 166 26.50 -7.94 6.41
N LYS A 167 25.44 -8.04 5.62
CA LYS A 167 24.16 -8.65 6.02
C LYS A 167 24.09 -10.14 5.72
N LEU A 168 25.09 -10.72 5.06
CA LEU A 168 25.12 -12.14 4.71
C LEU A 168 26.43 -12.77 5.19
N ASN A 169 26.38 -14.05 5.54
CA ASN A 169 27.61 -14.81 5.68
C ASN A 169 28.23 -15.09 4.30
N GLU A 170 29.46 -15.60 4.27
CA GLU A 170 30.20 -15.80 3.00
C GLU A 170 29.47 -16.73 2.03
N THR A 171 28.86 -17.81 2.51
CA THR A 171 28.10 -18.76 1.68
C THR A 171 26.85 -18.12 1.09
N GLN A 172 26.09 -17.38 1.90
CA GLN A 172 24.91 -16.66 1.46
C GLN A 172 25.25 -15.57 0.45
N TRP A 173 26.34 -14.82 0.69
CA TRP A 173 26.81 -13.79 -0.23
C TRP A 173 27.25 -14.38 -1.58
N ALA A 174 28.02 -15.47 -1.56
CA ALA A 174 28.44 -16.16 -2.77
C ALA A 174 27.23 -16.69 -3.56
N ALA A 175 26.24 -17.27 -2.88
CA ALA A 175 25.01 -17.73 -3.51
C ALA A 175 24.23 -16.57 -4.15
N LEU A 176 24.09 -15.43 -3.46
CA LEU A 176 23.40 -14.26 -4.01
C LEU A 176 24.10 -13.72 -5.27
N VAL A 177 25.42 -13.53 -5.22
CA VAL A 177 26.19 -13.06 -6.39
C VAL A 177 26.09 -14.04 -7.57
N ALA A 178 26.02 -15.35 -7.30
CA ALA A 178 25.84 -16.37 -8.34
C ALA A 178 24.46 -16.30 -9.03
N THR A 179 23.46 -15.66 -8.43
CA THR A 179 22.15 -15.46 -9.08
C THR A 179 22.15 -14.40 -10.19
N GLY A 180 23.26 -13.65 -10.35
CA GLY A 180 23.37 -12.52 -11.26
C GLY A 180 23.37 -11.19 -10.52
N GLY A 181 22.82 -10.14 -11.13
CA GLY A 181 22.83 -8.77 -10.59
C GLY A 181 24.16 -8.04 -10.80
N VAL A 182 24.35 -6.92 -10.10
CA VAL A 182 25.53 -6.04 -10.23
C VAL A 182 26.07 -5.68 -8.86
N LEU A 183 27.39 -5.65 -8.71
CA LEU A 183 28.06 -5.20 -7.48
C LEU A 183 28.42 -3.71 -7.59
N SER A 184 28.37 -3.00 -6.46
CA SER A 184 29.01 -1.69 -6.33
C SER A 184 30.52 -1.78 -6.60
N ASP A 185 31.16 -0.65 -6.93
CA ASP A 185 32.59 -0.57 -7.26
C ASP A 185 33.47 -1.12 -6.13
N ASP A 186 33.07 -0.93 -4.87
CA ASP A 186 33.76 -1.44 -3.67
C ASP A 186 33.42 -2.92 -3.34
N LYS A 187 32.54 -3.55 -4.13
CA LYS A 187 32.04 -4.91 -3.98
C LYS A 187 31.37 -5.20 -2.64
N LYS A 188 30.87 -4.17 -1.94
CA LYS A 188 30.20 -4.31 -0.63
C LYS A 188 28.70 -4.37 -0.73
N THR A 189 28.10 -4.04 -1.87
CA THR A 189 26.64 -4.04 -2.06
C THR A 189 26.28 -4.69 -3.37
N TRP A 190 25.30 -5.60 -3.33
CA TRP A 190 24.71 -6.25 -4.48
C TRP A 190 23.41 -5.55 -4.84
N TYR A 191 23.19 -5.31 -6.12
CA TYR A 191 21.99 -4.72 -6.69
C TYR A 191 21.35 -5.70 -7.69
N PRO A 192 20.01 -5.75 -7.78
CA PRO A 192 19.32 -6.65 -8.70
C PRO A 192 19.53 -6.29 -10.18
N SER A 193 19.82 -5.03 -10.49
CA SER A 193 20.12 -4.58 -11.85
C SER A 193 21.05 -3.36 -11.90
N GLN A 194 21.54 -3.06 -13.10
CA GLN A 194 22.33 -1.85 -13.37
C GLN A 194 21.52 -0.58 -13.12
N GLN A 195 20.23 -0.58 -13.48
CA GLN A 195 19.32 0.55 -13.20
C GLN A 195 19.23 0.83 -11.70
N SER A 196 19.10 -0.22 -10.86
CA SER A 196 19.09 -0.09 -9.41
C SER A 196 20.41 0.48 -8.87
N LEU A 197 21.56 0.03 -9.39
CA LEU A 197 22.87 0.55 -9.00
C LEU A 197 23.04 2.02 -9.39
N ASP A 198 22.71 2.40 -10.63
CA ASP A 198 22.92 3.75 -11.12
C ASP A 198 22.01 4.75 -10.41
N ALA A 199 20.74 4.40 -10.22
CA ALA A 199 19.79 5.22 -9.49
C ALA A 199 20.15 5.38 -8.00
N SER A 200 20.82 4.39 -7.38
CA SER A 200 21.25 4.48 -5.97
C SER A 200 22.27 5.58 -5.71
N LYS A 201 22.93 6.09 -6.77
CA LYS A 201 23.90 7.18 -6.70
C LYS A 201 23.23 8.56 -6.80
N LEU A 202 21.94 8.61 -7.16
CA LEU A 202 21.19 9.84 -7.33
C LEU A 202 20.52 10.25 -6.02
N LYS A 203 20.35 11.56 -5.83
CA LYS A 203 19.56 12.11 -4.71
C LYS A 203 18.09 12.13 -5.09
N ASN A 204 17.24 11.51 -4.28
CA ASN A 204 15.78 11.43 -4.46
C ASN A 204 15.36 11.09 -5.92
N PRO A 205 15.87 9.99 -6.52
CA PRO A 205 15.65 9.71 -7.93
C PRO A 205 14.16 9.62 -8.30
N GLY A 206 13.31 9.10 -7.41
CA GLY A 206 11.87 9.00 -7.65
C GLY A 206 11.08 10.30 -7.55
N GLU A 207 11.64 11.38 -6.98
CA GLU A 207 10.88 12.62 -6.73
C GLU A 207 10.35 13.20 -8.05
N ILE A 208 9.07 13.57 -8.09
CA ILE A 208 8.45 14.13 -9.30
C ILE A 208 8.77 15.61 -9.37
N THR A 209 9.66 15.97 -10.29
CA THR A 209 10.09 17.34 -10.56
C THR A 209 9.93 17.66 -12.05
N LYS A 210 9.91 18.94 -12.41
CA LYS A 210 9.66 19.37 -13.81
C LYS A 210 10.76 18.93 -14.80
N ASP A 211 11.96 18.65 -14.30
CA ASP A 211 13.14 18.25 -15.08
C ASP A 211 13.21 16.74 -15.36
N LYS A 212 12.41 15.91 -14.68
CA LYS A 212 12.42 14.46 -14.85
C LYS A 212 11.30 14.01 -15.78
N THR A 213 11.70 13.36 -16.88
CA THR A 213 10.78 12.88 -17.92
C THR A 213 10.35 11.43 -17.67
N PRO A 214 9.30 10.94 -18.36
CA PRO A 214 8.96 9.52 -18.35
C PRO A 214 10.13 8.58 -18.71
N GLU A 215 10.98 8.99 -19.66
CA GLU A 215 12.17 8.23 -20.07
C GLU A 215 13.21 8.16 -18.94
N PHE A 216 13.37 9.25 -18.19
CA PHE A 216 14.21 9.23 -16.99
C PHE A 216 13.70 8.17 -16.01
N PHE A 217 12.40 8.21 -15.63
CA PHE A 217 11.85 7.24 -14.68
C PHE A 217 11.88 5.81 -15.21
N ALA A 218 11.70 5.60 -16.51
CA ALA A 218 11.87 4.30 -17.15
C ALA A 218 13.31 3.76 -17.03
N SER A 219 14.32 4.63 -17.05
CA SER A 219 15.73 4.22 -16.95
C SER A 219 16.20 3.89 -15.53
N ILE A 220 15.40 4.23 -14.50
CA ILE A 220 15.66 3.92 -13.10
C ILE A 220 14.57 3.03 -12.48
N LYS A 221 13.71 2.43 -13.31
CA LYS A 221 12.47 1.78 -12.91
C LYS A 221 12.69 0.71 -11.85
N ASP A 222 13.75 -0.07 -11.97
CA ASP A 222 14.07 -1.17 -11.05
C ASP A 222 14.46 -0.68 -9.64
N PHE A 223 14.90 0.58 -9.51
CA PHE A 223 15.19 1.22 -8.23
C PHE A 223 13.92 1.67 -7.49
N LEU A 224 12.88 2.02 -8.24
CA LEU A 224 11.63 2.60 -7.75
C LEU A 224 10.70 1.51 -7.19
N ARG A 225 11.21 0.67 -6.29
CA ARG A 225 10.55 -0.50 -5.68
C ARG A 225 9.11 -0.17 -5.25
N PRO A 226 8.13 -1.07 -5.27
CA PRO A 226 6.81 -0.76 -4.72
C PRO A 226 6.72 -1.08 -3.21
N ASN A 227 5.70 -0.55 -2.52
CA ASN A 227 5.28 -1.05 -1.19
C ASN A 227 4.34 -2.22 -1.41
N LEU A 228 4.32 -3.25 -0.55
CA LEU A 228 3.51 -4.45 -0.79
C LEU A 228 2.00 -4.14 -0.80
N LEU A 229 1.50 -3.47 0.23
CA LEU A 229 0.13 -2.96 0.28
C LEU A 229 0.14 -1.43 0.38
N VAL A 230 -0.60 -0.75 -0.51
CA VAL A 230 -0.89 0.69 -0.39
C VAL A 230 -2.37 0.97 -0.54
N PHE A 231 -3.00 1.47 0.52
CA PHE A 231 -4.35 1.99 0.46
C PHE A 231 -4.32 3.51 0.63
N THR A 232 -4.78 4.25 -0.38
CA THR A 232 -4.77 5.71 -0.38
C THR A 232 -6.20 6.24 -0.24
N SER A 233 -6.42 7.12 0.74
CA SER A 233 -7.72 7.79 0.95
C SER A 233 -8.90 6.81 1.07
N CYS A 234 -8.66 5.62 1.64
CA CYS A 234 -9.68 4.60 1.82
C CYS A 234 -10.35 4.70 3.20
N LYS A 235 -11.59 4.20 3.32
CA LYS A 235 -12.37 4.26 4.57
C LYS A 235 -12.97 2.92 4.95
N LYS A 236 -13.14 2.64 6.25
CA LYS A 236 -13.72 1.39 6.78
C LYS A 236 -12.96 0.17 6.23
N ILE A 237 -11.80 -0.09 6.83
CA ILE A 237 -10.84 -1.06 6.32
C ILE A 237 -10.61 -2.15 7.37
N LEU A 238 -10.58 -3.41 6.92
CA LEU A 238 -10.23 -4.55 7.75
C LEU A 238 -9.07 -5.35 7.13
N LEU A 239 -7.95 -5.44 7.85
CA LEU A 239 -6.89 -6.40 7.58
C LEU A 239 -6.91 -7.44 8.70
N GLU A 240 -7.21 -8.71 8.40
CA GLU A 240 -7.43 -9.72 9.45
C GLU A 240 -6.85 -11.11 9.15
N GLY A 241 -5.98 -11.62 10.03
CA GLY A 241 -5.48 -12.99 10.02
C GLY A 241 -4.42 -13.33 8.95
N VAL A 242 -4.34 -12.53 7.87
CA VAL A 242 -3.45 -12.79 6.73
C VAL A 242 -1.99 -12.52 7.10
N THR A 243 -1.09 -13.31 6.52
CA THR A 243 0.35 -13.02 6.56
C THR A 243 0.75 -12.17 5.36
N PHE A 244 1.43 -11.04 5.60
CA PHE A 244 2.08 -10.25 4.55
C PHE A 244 3.58 -10.42 4.65
N GLN A 245 4.23 -10.91 3.60
CA GLN A 245 5.65 -11.20 3.66
C GLN A 245 6.46 -10.78 2.44
N ASN A 246 7.78 -10.70 2.65
CA ASN A 246 8.75 -10.48 1.59
C ASN A 246 8.42 -9.22 0.76
N SER A 247 8.13 -8.10 1.42
CA SER A 247 7.76 -6.84 0.77
C SER A 247 8.96 -6.19 0.04
N PRO A 248 8.81 -5.67 -1.19
CA PRO A 248 9.90 -4.98 -1.90
C PRO A 248 10.46 -3.74 -1.16
N ALA A 249 9.59 -3.03 -0.44
CA ALA A 249 9.90 -1.93 0.47
C ALA A 249 8.97 -2.00 1.69
N TRP A 250 8.29 -0.91 2.07
CA TRP A 250 7.33 -0.92 3.18
C TRP A 250 6.24 -1.96 2.97
N ASN A 251 5.86 -2.68 4.02
CA ASN A 251 4.97 -3.82 3.92
C ASN A 251 3.50 -3.39 3.81
N ILE A 252 2.97 -2.70 4.83
CA ILE A 252 1.57 -2.28 4.89
C ILE A 252 1.52 -0.75 5.02
N HIS A 253 1.05 -0.05 3.99
CA HIS A 253 1.06 1.43 3.95
C HIS A 253 -0.33 2.00 3.68
N PRO A 254 -1.17 2.16 4.73
CA PRO A 254 -2.34 3.00 4.66
C PRO A 254 -1.92 4.48 4.67
N LEU A 255 -2.30 5.19 3.62
CA LEU A 255 -2.05 6.62 3.43
C LEU A 255 -3.39 7.36 3.42
N MET A 256 -3.55 8.35 4.31
CA MET A 256 -4.77 9.16 4.44
C MET A 256 -6.04 8.32 4.65
N CYS A 257 -5.92 7.16 5.30
CA CYS A 257 -7.05 6.28 5.54
C CYS A 257 -7.81 6.62 6.84
N GLU A 258 -9.10 6.28 6.88
CA GLU A 258 -9.96 6.48 8.03
C GLU A 258 -10.68 5.19 8.43
N ASP A 259 -10.79 4.92 9.73
CA ASP A 259 -11.44 3.74 10.30
C ASP A 259 -10.79 2.43 9.83
N LEU A 260 -9.55 2.19 10.28
CA LEU A 260 -8.75 1.01 9.97
C LEU A 260 -8.65 0.07 11.17
N THR A 261 -9.00 -1.20 10.97
CA THR A 261 -8.72 -2.28 11.91
C THR A 261 -7.68 -3.24 11.31
N VAL A 262 -6.59 -3.47 12.04
CA VAL A 262 -5.58 -4.50 11.76
C VAL A 262 -5.62 -5.49 12.91
N ARG A 263 -6.07 -6.72 12.64
CA ARG A 263 -6.29 -7.74 13.68
C ARG A 263 -5.60 -9.06 13.31
N ASN A 264 -4.84 -9.62 14.24
CA ASN A 264 -4.22 -10.95 14.05
C ASN A 264 -3.40 -11.07 12.75
N VAL A 265 -2.86 -9.96 12.24
CA VAL A 265 -2.02 -9.95 11.04
C VAL A 265 -0.61 -10.36 11.41
N TYR A 266 0.08 -11.06 10.52
CA TYR A 266 1.51 -11.28 10.63
C TYR A 266 2.24 -10.58 9.48
N ALA A 267 2.95 -9.50 9.76
CA ALA A 267 3.86 -8.88 8.81
C ALA A 267 5.27 -9.44 9.01
N LYS A 268 5.87 -9.99 7.94
CA LYS A 268 7.19 -10.62 7.99
C LYS A 268 8.09 -10.20 6.84
N ASN A 269 9.21 -9.54 7.14
CA ASN A 269 10.25 -9.26 6.16
C ASN A 269 11.56 -9.93 6.56
N PRO A 270 12.42 -10.32 5.60
CA PRO A 270 13.78 -10.72 5.94
C PRO A 270 14.46 -9.62 6.76
N TRP A 271 15.23 -9.97 7.79
CA TRP A 271 15.89 -9.01 8.68
C TRP A 271 16.84 -8.05 7.95
N TYR A 272 17.30 -8.42 6.76
CA TYR A 272 18.15 -7.60 5.88
C TYR A 272 17.35 -6.77 4.86
N ALA A 273 16.02 -6.88 4.84
CA ALA A 273 15.17 -6.10 3.96
C ALA A 273 15.32 -4.60 4.26
N GLN A 274 15.43 -3.81 3.20
CA GLN A 274 15.79 -2.40 3.29
C GLN A 274 14.54 -1.57 3.10
N ASN A 275 14.26 -0.66 4.04
CA ASN A 275 12.93 -0.06 4.20
C ASN A 275 11.89 -1.17 4.40
N GLY A 276 12.24 -2.13 5.26
CA GLY A 276 11.51 -3.38 5.45
C GLY A 276 10.42 -3.29 6.51
N ASP A 277 9.84 -2.11 6.73
CA ASP A 277 8.88 -1.74 7.78
C ASP A 277 7.67 -2.68 7.80
N GLY A 278 7.05 -2.86 8.97
CA GLY A 278 5.87 -3.71 9.18
C GLY A 278 4.57 -3.04 8.78
N ILE A 279 4.29 -1.86 9.34
CA ILE A 279 3.15 -1.03 8.97
C ILE A 279 3.47 0.45 9.14
N ASP A 280 3.12 1.24 8.13
CA ASP A 280 3.34 2.67 8.04
C ASP A 280 2.00 3.40 8.02
N LEU A 281 1.56 3.86 9.18
CA LEU A 281 0.32 4.63 9.32
C LEU A 281 0.59 6.10 8.95
N GLU A 282 0.35 6.45 7.68
CA GLU A 282 0.62 7.80 7.21
C GLU A 282 -0.65 8.64 7.08
N SER A 283 -0.74 9.72 7.85
CA SER A 283 -1.89 10.65 7.85
C SER A 283 -3.24 9.95 8.08
N CYS A 284 -3.22 8.83 8.82
CA CYS A 284 -4.40 8.03 9.09
C CYS A 284 -5.18 8.51 10.34
N LYS A 285 -6.47 8.21 10.38
CA LYS A 285 -7.37 8.56 11.48
C LYS A 285 -8.17 7.33 11.94
N ASN A 286 -8.37 7.20 13.24
CA ASN A 286 -9.14 6.10 13.86
C ASN A 286 -8.58 4.71 13.47
N VAL A 287 -7.42 4.36 14.03
CA VAL A 287 -6.74 3.09 13.74
C VAL A 287 -6.68 2.21 14.99
N LEU A 288 -7.04 0.93 14.85
CA LEU A 288 -6.84 -0.11 15.87
C LEU A 288 -5.94 -1.19 15.30
N ILE A 289 -4.87 -1.49 16.03
CA ILE A 289 -3.99 -2.63 15.77
C ILE A 289 -4.04 -3.53 17.01
N GLU A 290 -4.46 -4.78 16.84
CA GLU A 290 -4.58 -5.74 17.94
C GLU A 290 -4.18 -7.16 17.51
N GLY A 291 -3.61 -7.95 18.43
CA GLY A 291 -3.23 -9.35 18.21
C GLY A 291 -2.25 -9.62 17.06
N SER A 292 -1.64 -8.57 16.50
CA SER A 292 -0.80 -8.66 15.30
C SER A 292 0.69 -8.79 15.66
N THR A 293 1.45 -9.45 14.80
CA THR A 293 2.91 -9.67 14.95
C THR A 293 3.66 -8.99 13.82
N PHE A 294 4.77 -8.33 14.14
CA PHE A 294 5.65 -7.66 13.18
C PHE A 294 7.07 -8.19 13.36
N ASP A 295 7.54 -9.01 12.41
CA ASP A 295 8.90 -9.58 12.37
C ASP A 295 9.60 -9.03 11.12
N VAL A 296 10.26 -7.89 11.28
CA VAL A 296 10.68 -7.05 10.16
C VAL A 296 12.10 -6.52 10.33
N GLY A 297 12.71 -6.12 9.20
CA GLY A 297 14.10 -5.64 9.16
C GLY A 297 14.30 -4.17 9.52
N ASP A 298 13.20 -3.45 9.75
CA ASP A 298 13.14 -2.01 10.04
C ASP A 298 12.06 -1.75 11.12
N ASP A 299 11.37 -0.60 11.10
CA ASP A 299 10.29 -0.28 12.04
C ASP A 299 9.15 -1.32 12.04
N GLY A 300 8.77 -1.81 13.22
CA GLY A 300 7.60 -2.70 13.38
C GLY A 300 6.28 -2.00 13.07
N ILE A 301 6.05 -0.85 13.74
CA ILE A 301 4.91 0.05 13.56
C ILE A 301 5.48 1.47 13.47
N CYS A 302 5.27 2.14 12.34
CA CYS A 302 5.69 3.51 12.11
C CYS A 302 4.46 4.43 11.92
N ILE A 303 4.43 5.58 12.59
CA ILE A 303 3.36 6.58 12.45
C ILE A 303 3.95 7.80 11.74
N LYS A 304 3.33 8.21 10.62
CA LYS A 304 3.80 9.29 9.73
C LYS A 304 2.65 10.25 9.40
N SER A 305 2.95 11.43 8.83
CA SER A 305 1.92 12.44 8.51
C SER A 305 2.19 13.29 7.26
N GLY A 306 2.98 12.77 6.31
CA GLY A 306 3.51 13.57 5.20
C GLY A 306 4.65 14.49 5.58
#